data_AF-A0A8B0SWL3-F1
#
_entry.id   AF-A0A8B0SWL3-F1
#
_cell.length_a   1.000
_cell.length_b   1.000
_cell.length_c   1.000
_cell.angle_alpha   90.00
_cell.angle_beta   90.00
_cell.angle_gamma   90.00
#
_symmetry.space_group_name_H-M   'P 1'
#
loop_
_entity.id
_entity.type
_entity.pdbx_description
1 polymer ?
#
loop_
_entity_poly.entity_id
_entity_poly.type
_entity_poly.pdbx_seq_one_letter_code
_entity_poly.pdbx_strand_id
1 'polypeptide(L)'
;MSIGSVKSAGSAGNYYTDKDNYYVIGSMDERWQGKGAEALGIDGKAVDKALFTELLKGKLPDGSDLTRIQDGANKHRPGYDLTFSAPKSVSVMAMLGGDKRLIDAHNRAVTEAVRQLETLAATRVMTDGKKRNGADRKSDCGEIQPRHEP
;
A
#
# COMPACT_ATOMS: atom_id res chain seq x y z
N MET A 1 7.83 -3.97 12.27
CA MET A 1 7.58 -3.35 10.96
C MET A 1 8.90 -3.25 10.22
N SER A 2 8.93 -3.63 8.96
CA SER A 2 10.04 -3.35 8.03
C SER A 2 9.58 -2.42 6.92
N ILE A 3 10.51 -1.65 6.36
CA ILE A 3 10.25 -0.72 5.27
C ILE A 3 11.13 -1.11 4.08
N GLY A 4 10.51 -1.35 2.93
CA GLY A 4 11.18 -1.63 1.66
C GLY A 4 10.82 -0.60 0.60
N SER A 5 11.73 -0.36 -0.35
CA SER A 5 11.39 0.39 -1.56
C SER A 5 10.82 -0.55 -2.62
N VAL A 6 9.67 -0.22 -3.20
CA VAL A 6 9.12 -0.98 -4.32
C VAL A 6 9.97 -0.71 -5.57
N LYS A 7 10.68 -1.75 -6.04
CA LYS A 7 11.71 -1.60 -7.09
C LYS A 7 11.14 -1.38 -8.49
N SER A 8 10.02 -2.03 -8.82
CA SER A 8 9.37 -1.89 -10.13
C SER A 8 7.87 -2.15 -10.02
N ALA A 9 7.07 -1.41 -10.80
CA ALA A 9 5.62 -1.56 -10.82
C ALA A 9 5.17 -2.94 -11.32
N GLY A 10 5.82 -3.46 -12.38
CA GLY A 10 5.44 -4.75 -12.97
C GLY A 10 5.74 -5.95 -12.06
N SER A 11 6.91 -5.98 -11.41
CA SER A 11 7.24 -7.06 -10.48
C SER A 11 6.38 -7.01 -9.22
N ALA A 12 6.11 -5.80 -8.71
CA ALA A 12 5.27 -5.61 -7.53
C ALA A 12 3.79 -5.97 -7.80
N GLY A 13 3.24 -5.55 -8.93
CA GLY A 13 1.88 -5.91 -9.32
C GLY A 13 1.67 -7.42 -9.38
N ASN A 14 2.66 -8.18 -9.86
CA ASN A 14 2.63 -9.65 -9.78
C ASN A 14 2.77 -10.14 -8.34
N TYR A 15 3.79 -9.69 -7.60
CA TYR A 15 4.10 -10.18 -6.26
C TYR A 15 2.93 -10.01 -5.26
N TYR A 16 2.28 -8.85 -5.24
CA TYR A 16 1.20 -8.57 -4.30
C TYR A 16 -0.19 -8.97 -4.79
N THR A 17 -0.34 -9.69 -5.89
CA THR A 17 -1.67 -10.19 -6.32
C THR A 17 -1.65 -11.67 -6.64
N ASP A 18 -0.49 -12.32 -6.48
CA ASP A 18 -0.35 -13.74 -6.72
C ASP A 18 -0.85 -14.54 -5.52
N LYS A 19 -1.79 -15.45 -5.78
CA LYS A 19 -2.41 -16.31 -4.76
C LYS A 19 -1.40 -17.29 -4.17
N ASP A 20 -0.33 -17.58 -4.91
CA ASP A 20 0.76 -18.45 -4.48
C ASP A 20 1.57 -17.87 -3.31
N ASN A 21 1.38 -16.61 -2.91
CA ASN A 21 2.07 -16.08 -1.72
C ASN A 21 1.30 -16.31 -0.39
N TYR A 22 0.15 -16.99 -0.40
CA TYR A 22 -0.79 -17.04 0.74
C TYR A 22 -1.42 -18.44 0.95
N TYR A 23 -0.57 -19.47 0.99
CA TYR A 23 -0.97 -20.88 1.00
C TYR A 23 -1.82 -21.34 2.19
N VAL A 24 -1.68 -20.73 3.37
CA VAL A 24 -2.26 -21.22 4.63
C VAL A 24 -3.60 -20.56 4.95
N ILE A 25 -3.80 -19.30 4.58
CA ILE A 25 -5.06 -18.58 4.85
C ILE A 25 -6.11 -18.78 3.75
N GLY A 26 -5.73 -19.31 2.57
CA GLY A 26 -6.63 -19.72 1.49
C GLY A 26 -7.30 -18.56 0.71
N SER A 27 -7.23 -17.33 1.20
CA SER A 27 -7.65 -16.13 0.44
C SER A 27 -6.91 -14.89 0.89
N MET A 28 -6.59 -14.05 -0.10
CA MET A 28 -6.11 -12.70 0.07
C MET A 28 -7.30 -11.79 0.33
N ASP A 29 -7.41 -11.25 1.54
CA ASP A 29 -8.41 -10.21 1.86
C ASP A 29 -7.76 -8.84 1.67
N GLU A 30 -7.29 -8.62 0.43
CA GLU A 30 -6.69 -7.37 -0.02
C GLU A 30 -7.73 -6.25 0.04
N ARG A 31 -7.28 -5.07 0.46
CA ARG A 31 -8.13 -3.88 0.50
C ARG A 31 -7.33 -2.63 0.24
N TRP A 32 -7.98 -1.69 -0.43
CA TRP A 32 -7.58 -0.30 -0.42
C TRP A 32 -7.80 0.29 0.98
N GLN A 33 -6.87 1.11 1.44
CA GLN A 33 -6.98 1.85 2.70
C GLN A 33 -6.43 3.27 2.55
N GLY A 34 -6.91 4.16 3.43
CA GLY A 34 -6.49 5.55 3.51
C GLY A 34 -7.37 6.52 2.73
N LYS A 35 -7.30 7.80 3.12
CA LYS A 35 -7.99 8.93 2.49
C LYS A 35 -7.61 9.12 1.04
N GLY A 36 -6.43 8.68 0.63
CA GLY A 36 -6.02 8.66 -0.78
C GLY A 36 -6.91 7.73 -1.62
N ALA A 37 -7.20 6.54 -1.09
CA ALA A 37 -8.12 5.61 -1.73
C ALA A 37 -9.57 6.15 -1.76
N GLU A 38 -10.00 6.81 -0.68
CA GLU A 38 -11.31 7.50 -0.63
C GLU A 38 -11.39 8.61 -1.69
N ALA A 39 -10.38 9.46 -1.78
CA ALA A 39 -10.32 10.58 -2.72
C ALA A 39 -10.29 10.12 -4.18
N LEU A 40 -9.65 8.97 -4.45
CA LEU A 40 -9.63 8.34 -5.78
C LEU A 40 -10.87 7.47 -6.05
N GLY A 41 -11.78 7.34 -5.07
CA GLY A 41 -13.00 6.56 -5.20
C GLY A 41 -12.75 5.06 -5.37
N ILE A 42 -11.64 4.54 -4.84
CA ILE A 42 -11.27 3.12 -4.89
C ILE A 42 -11.41 2.41 -3.54
N ASP A 43 -11.69 3.15 -2.47
CA ASP A 43 -12.01 2.58 -1.16
C ASP A 43 -13.19 1.59 -1.24
N GLY A 44 -13.09 0.49 -0.49
CA GLY A 44 -14.07 -0.60 -0.47
C GLY A 44 -14.18 -1.43 -1.76
N LYS A 45 -13.46 -1.08 -2.83
CA LYS A 45 -13.41 -1.90 -4.06
C LYS A 45 -12.43 -3.05 -3.92
N ALA A 46 -12.65 -4.10 -4.69
CA ALA A 46 -11.65 -5.15 -4.87
C ALA A 46 -10.37 -4.54 -5.46
N VAL A 47 -9.22 -5.04 -5.00
CA VAL A 47 -7.92 -4.66 -5.58
C VAL A 47 -7.80 -5.31 -6.95
N ASP A 48 -7.89 -4.48 -7.99
CA ASP A 48 -7.63 -4.90 -9.36
C ASP A 48 -6.13 -4.78 -9.67
N LYS A 49 -5.53 -5.86 -10.16
CA LYS A 49 -4.10 -5.93 -10.46
C LYS A 49 -3.66 -4.89 -11.49
N ALA A 50 -4.48 -4.64 -12.52
CA ALA A 50 -4.13 -3.70 -13.57
C ALA A 50 -4.15 -2.27 -13.03
N LEU A 51 -5.20 -1.89 -12.29
CA LEU A 51 -5.31 -0.61 -11.60
C LEU A 51 -4.15 -0.40 -10.62
N PHE A 52 -3.84 -1.39 -9.78
CA PHE A 52 -2.71 -1.30 -8.86
C PHE A 52 -1.38 -1.10 -9.60
N THR A 53 -1.18 -1.83 -10.69
CA THR A 53 0.04 -1.70 -11.50
C THR A 53 0.16 -0.31 -12.14
N GLU A 54 -0.95 0.31 -12.59
CA GLU A 54 -0.94 1.68 -13.12
C GLU A 54 -0.68 2.72 -12.02
N LEU A 55 -1.24 2.53 -10.82
CA LEU A 55 -0.95 3.38 -9.66
C LEU A 55 0.53 3.36 -9.30
N LEU A 56 1.17 2.18 -9.30
CA LEU A 56 2.62 2.03 -9.11
C LEU A 56 3.47 2.65 -10.23
N LYS A 57 2.89 2.93 -11.41
CA LYS A 57 3.55 3.68 -12.48
C LYS A 57 3.36 5.19 -12.33
N GLY A 58 2.50 5.63 -11.40
CA GLY A 58 2.15 7.02 -11.18
C GLY A 58 0.92 7.47 -11.97
N LYS A 59 0.09 6.55 -12.49
CA LYS A 59 -1.12 6.91 -13.22
C LYS A 59 -2.35 6.67 -12.35
N LEU A 60 -3.12 7.72 -12.14
CA LEU A 60 -4.26 7.71 -11.23
C LEU A 60 -5.58 7.48 -11.98
N PRO A 61 -6.59 6.87 -11.33
CA PRO A 61 -7.89 6.59 -11.96
C PRO A 61 -8.72 7.85 -12.28
N ASP A 62 -8.37 8.99 -11.69
CA ASP A 62 -8.98 10.29 -12.01
C ASP A 62 -8.38 10.95 -13.28
N GLY A 63 -7.42 10.28 -13.92
CA GLY A 63 -6.71 10.77 -15.10
C GLY A 63 -5.44 11.57 -14.80
N SER A 64 -5.13 11.83 -13.53
CA SER A 64 -3.88 12.49 -13.15
C SER A 64 -2.67 11.60 -13.46
N ASP A 65 -1.59 12.21 -13.95
CA ASP A 65 -0.36 11.52 -14.33
C ASP A 65 0.83 12.11 -13.55
N LEU A 66 1.42 11.27 -12.68
CA LEU A 66 2.58 11.54 -11.83
C LEU A 66 3.87 10.93 -12.39
N THR A 67 3.85 10.44 -13.64
CA THR A 67 5.04 9.91 -14.31
C THR A 67 6.09 10.99 -14.46
N ARG A 68 7.36 10.57 -14.44
CA ARG A 68 8.49 11.48 -14.65
C ARG A 68 9.45 10.87 -15.64
N ILE A 69 9.23 11.12 -16.92
CA ILE A 69 10.07 10.56 -17.99
C ILE A 69 11.40 11.32 -18.06
N GLN A 70 12.51 10.61 -17.91
CA GLN A 70 13.87 11.11 -18.11
C GLN A 70 14.68 10.03 -18.82
N ASP A 71 15.40 10.42 -19.87
CA ASP A 71 16.20 9.51 -20.71
C ASP A 71 15.39 8.29 -21.23
N GLY A 72 14.12 8.53 -21.61
CA GLY A 72 13.22 7.49 -22.09
C GLY A 72 12.67 6.54 -21.02
N ALA A 73 13.02 6.73 -19.74
CA ALA A 73 12.58 5.88 -18.64
C ALA A 73 11.73 6.66 -17.62
N ASN A 74 10.69 6.02 -17.09
CA ASN A 74 9.92 6.59 -16.00
C ASN A 74 10.73 6.55 -14.69
N LYS A 75 11.04 7.72 -14.13
CA LYS A 75 11.74 7.93 -12.85
C LYS A 75 10.78 8.18 -11.68
N HIS A 76 9.48 8.00 -11.88
CA HIS A 76 8.50 7.93 -10.80
C HIS A 76 8.88 6.80 -9.84
N ARG A 77 8.77 7.05 -8.53
CA ARG A 77 9.03 6.03 -7.51
C ARG A 77 7.73 5.29 -7.24
N PRO A 78 7.64 3.97 -7.48
CA PRO A 78 6.37 3.25 -7.36
C PRO A 78 5.72 3.31 -5.98
N GLY A 79 6.52 3.40 -4.93
CA GLY A 79 6.05 3.49 -3.55
C GLY A 79 6.99 2.82 -2.57
N TYR A 80 6.48 2.62 -1.36
CA TYR A 80 7.15 1.89 -0.29
C TYR A 80 6.29 0.69 0.12
N ASP A 81 6.94 -0.39 0.52
CA ASP A 81 6.32 -1.55 1.13
C ASP A 81 6.53 -1.48 2.64
N LEU A 82 5.43 -1.50 3.38
CA LEU A 82 5.39 -1.51 4.83
C LEU A 82 4.88 -2.86 5.31
N THR A 83 5.81 -3.72 5.74
CA THR A 83 5.46 -5.07 6.18
C THR A 83 5.27 -5.12 7.70
N PHE A 84 4.07 -5.49 8.11
CA PHE A 84 3.69 -5.67 9.52
C PHE A 84 3.62 -7.16 9.86
N SER A 85 4.71 -7.73 10.37
CA SER A 85 4.73 -9.12 10.82
C SER A 85 4.22 -9.25 12.25
N ALA A 86 3.42 -10.27 12.54
CA ALA A 86 3.01 -10.58 13.91
C ALA A 86 4.16 -11.25 14.69
N PRO A 87 4.15 -11.21 16.03
CA PRO A 87 5.03 -12.06 16.82
C PRO A 87 4.78 -13.54 16.51
N LYS A 88 5.85 -14.34 16.41
CA LYS A 88 5.75 -15.75 15.94
C LYS A 88 4.72 -16.59 16.69
N SER A 89 4.60 -16.40 18.01
CA SER A 89 3.60 -17.10 18.83
C SER A 89 2.16 -16.79 18.41
N VAL A 90 1.88 -15.54 18.04
CA VAL A 90 0.56 -15.11 17.53
C VAL A 90 0.29 -15.74 16.18
N SER A 91 1.27 -15.74 15.27
CA SER A 91 1.15 -16.36 13.95
C SER A 91 0.83 -17.85 14.03
N VAL A 92 1.54 -18.58 14.90
CA VAL A 92 1.30 -20.02 15.12
C VAL A 92 -0.12 -20.28 15.63
N MET A 93 -0.57 -19.53 16.64
CA MET A 93 -1.92 -19.69 17.19
C MET A 93 -3.03 -19.33 16.19
N ALA A 94 -2.80 -18.31 15.35
CA ALA A 94 -3.75 -17.89 14.33
C ALA A 94 -3.86 -18.94 13.20
N MET A 95 -2.73 -19.41 12.68
CA MET A 95 -2.67 -20.21 11.46
C MET A 95 -2.79 -21.72 11.71
N LEU A 96 -2.04 -22.24 12.68
CA LEU A 96 -2.06 -23.67 13.03
C LEU A 96 -3.12 -23.97 14.08
N GLY A 97 -3.30 -23.05 15.04
CA GLY A 97 -4.34 -23.15 16.08
C GLY A 97 -5.74 -22.78 15.60
N GLY A 98 -5.87 -22.14 14.43
CA GLY A 98 -7.15 -21.73 13.84
C GLY A 98 -7.88 -20.60 14.58
N ASP A 99 -7.21 -19.89 15.51
CA ASP A 99 -7.84 -18.79 16.25
C ASP A 99 -7.96 -17.52 15.39
N LYS A 100 -9.07 -17.44 14.64
CA LYS A 100 -9.37 -16.32 13.74
C LYS A 100 -9.44 -14.95 14.43
N ARG A 101 -9.67 -14.91 15.76
CA ARG A 101 -9.71 -13.64 16.51
C ARG A 101 -8.35 -12.94 16.51
N LEU A 102 -7.26 -13.71 16.45
CA LEU A 102 -5.90 -13.17 16.37
C LEU A 102 -5.62 -12.54 14.99
N ILE A 103 -6.19 -13.09 13.92
CA ILE A 103 -6.12 -12.52 12.57
C ILE A 103 -6.85 -11.18 12.56
N ASP A 104 -8.07 -11.11 13.10
CA ASP A 104 -8.84 -9.87 13.17
C ASP A 104 -8.14 -8.82 14.05
N ALA A 105 -7.56 -9.23 15.18
CA ALA A 105 -6.78 -8.35 16.03
C ALA A 105 -5.54 -7.80 15.31
N HIS A 106 -4.83 -8.63 14.56
CA HIS A 106 -3.71 -8.21 13.74
C HIS A 106 -4.14 -7.19 12.68
N ASN A 107 -5.21 -7.47 11.93
CA ASN A 107 -5.73 -6.55 10.91
C ASN A 107 -6.10 -5.18 11.50
N ARG A 108 -6.80 -5.15 12.64
CA ARG A 108 -7.14 -3.89 13.33
C ARG A 108 -5.89 -3.12 13.76
N ALA A 109 -4.87 -3.82 14.26
CA ALA A 109 -3.62 -3.18 14.66
C ALA A 109 -2.89 -2.56 13.46
N VAL A 110 -2.89 -3.23 12.30
CA VAL A 110 -2.30 -2.65 11.09
C VAL A 110 -3.11 -1.47 10.58
N THR A 111 -4.45 -1.54 10.52
CA THR A 111 -5.29 -0.40 10.13
C THR A 111 -5.00 0.84 11.00
N GLU A 112 -4.84 0.68 12.30
CA GLU A 112 -4.48 1.82 13.17
C GLU A 112 -3.06 2.34 12.90
N ALA A 113 -2.08 1.45 12.68
CA ALA A 113 -0.73 1.86 12.33
C ALA A 113 -0.69 2.64 11.01
N VAL A 114 -1.41 2.17 9.99
CA VAL A 114 -1.58 2.83 8.68
C VAL A 114 -2.23 4.20 8.86
N ARG A 115 -3.28 4.30 9.68
CA ARG A 115 -3.92 5.59 10.00
C ARG A 115 -2.95 6.59 10.62
N GLN A 116 -2.07 6.14 11.51
CA GLN A 116 -1.04 7.01 12.10
C GLN A 116 0.02 7.41 11.06
N LEU A 117 0.46 6.47 10.21
CA LEU A 117 1.41 6.75 9.12
C LEU A 117 0.88 7.79 8.13
N GLU A 118 -0.41 7.73 7.82
CA GLU A 118 -1.07 8.71 6.94
C GLU A 118 -0.93 10.15 7.48
N THR A 119 -0.93 10.34 8.81
CA THR A 119 -0.72 11.68 9.40
C THR A 119 0.67 12.28 9.11
N LEU A 120 1.62 11.44 8.71
CA LEU A 120 2.97 11.82 8.34
C LEU A 120 3.12 12.03 6.82
N ALA A 121 2.08 11.78 6.03
CA ALA A 121 2.09 12.00 4.60
C ALA A 121 2.35 13.49 4.31
N ALA A 122 3.42 13.75 3.55
CA ALA A 122 3.83 15.09 3.20
C ALA A 122 4.40 15.09 1.78
N THR A 123 4.14 16.18 1.06
CA THR A 123 4.70 16.41 -0.27
C THR A 123 5.64 17.62 -0.25
N ARG A 124 6.49 17.70 -1.28
CA ARG A 124 7.37 18.84 -1.46
C ARG A 124 6.68 19.89 -2.32
N VAL A 125 6.45 21.07 -1.76
CA VAL A 125 5.88 22.21 -2.47
C VAL A 125 7.00 23.22 -2.80
N MET A 126 7.02 23.72 -4.03
CA MET A 126 7.84 24.86 -4.41
C MET A 126 6.97 26.11 -4.47
N THR A 127 7.32 27.12 -3.68
CA THR A 127 6.69 28.45 -3.69
C THR A 127 7.80 29.48 -3.82
N ASP A 128 7.70 30.37 -4.80
CA ASP A 128 8.69 31.44 -5.06
C ASP A 128 10.15 30.96 -5.12
N GLY A 129 10.38 29.80 -5.77
CA GLY A 129 11.71 29.20 -5.89
C GLY A 129 12.29 28.61 -4.61
N LYS A 130 11.59 28.71 -3.46
CA LYS A 130 11.98 28.08 -2.19
C LYS A 130 11.24 26.77 -1.99
N LYS A 131 12.00 25.73 -1.66
CA LYS A 131 11.47 24.39 -1.39
C LYS A 131 10.97 24.33 0.06
N ARG A 132 9.72 23.94 0.26
CA ARG A 132 9.12 23.69 1.59
C ARG A 132 8.47 22.31 1.62
N ASN A 133 8.40 21.72 2.81
CA ASN A 133 7.54 20.57 3.04
C ASN A 133 6.14 21.11 3.35
N GLY A 134 5.14 20.65 2.61
CA GLY A 134 3.73 21.00 2.81
C GLY A 134 2.92 19.75 3.12
N ALA A 135 1.97 19.87 4.05
CA ALA A 135 0.88 18.91 4.15
C ALA A 135 -0.08 19.20 3.00
N ASP A 136 -0.19 18.31 2.02
CA ASP A 136 -1.15 18.45 0.93
C ASP A 136 -2.13 17.28 0.98
N ARG A 137 -3.40 17.63 1.22
CA ARG A 137 -4.54 16.70 1.32
C ARG A 137 -4.88 16.01 -0.01
N LYS A 138 -4.30 16.44 -1.14
CA LYS A 138 -4.50 15.82 -2.46
C LYS A 138 -3.47 14.74 -2.79
N SER A 139 -2.39 14.62 -2.01
CA SER A 139 -1.36 13.58 -2.16
C SER A 139 -1.44 12.53 -1.06
N ASP A 140 -2.60 12.40 -0.39
CA ASP A 140 -2.83 11.30 0.54
C ASP A 140 -2.65 9.98 -0.23
N CYS A 141 -1.75 9.15 0.29
CA CYS A 141 -1.32 7.90 -0.34
C CYS A 141 -2.53 6.98 -0.52
N GLY A 142 -2.78 6.50 -1.74
CA GLY A 142 -3.55 5.27 -1.90
C GLY A 142 -2.70 4.12 -1.40
N GLU A 143 -2.94 3.67 -0.17
CA GLU A 143 -2.19 2.57 0.42
C GLU A 143 -2.91 1.26 0.10
N ILE A 144 -2.21 0.32 -0.53
CA ILE A 144 -2.64 -1.07 -0.54
C ILE A 144 -2.01 -1.73 0.65
N GLN A 145 -2.84 -2.35 1.48
CA GLN A 145 -2.36 -3.30 2.46
C GLN A 145 -2.63 -4.73 1.93
N PRO A 146 -1.63 -5.39 1.32
CA PRO A 146 -1.74 -6.80 1.03
C PRO A 146 -1.72 -7.56 2.37
N ARG A 147 -2.69 -8.46 2.60
CA ARG A 147 -2.73 -9.28 3.80
C ARG A 147 -1.73 -10.43 3.68
N HIS A 148 -0.48 -10.21 4.08
CA HIS A 148 0.52 -11.28 4.22
C HIS A 148 0.26 -12.17 5.43
N GLU A 149 0.63 -13.44 5.29
CA GLU A 149 0.63 -14.40 6.37
C GLU A 149 1.43 -13.84 7.55
N PRO A 150 0.82 -13.71 8.74
CA PRO A 150 1.51 -13.18 9.91
C PRO A 150 2.68 -14.06 10.38
#